data_AF-A0A4W5LMZ9-F1
#
_entry.id   AF-A0A4W5LMZ9-F1
#
_cell.length_a   1.000
_cell.length_b   1.000
_cell.length_c   1.000
_cell.angle_alpha   90.00
_cell.angle_beta   90.00
_cell.angle_gamma   90.00
#
_symmetry.space_group_name_H-M   'P 1'
#
loop_
_entity.id
_entity.type
_entity.pdbx_description
1 polymer ?
#
loop_
_entity_poly.entity_id
_entity_poly.type
_entity_poly.pdbx_seq_one_letter_code
_entity_poly.pdbx_strand_id
1 'polypeptide(L)'
;MILPVQFCFNSVSPQAQENLFDILVFDNNNNNKLFPGCVPARCFSFGIGEGASSALISGVAKQGGGHAQFITGQDRMQPKVMQSLRFALQPAVVDISVKWNVPKGVSVTPLSPPIRVLFQGQRALLYAQVTGESLGDTEGSVTVKYSLAKQPVENQLSFSLKPAEDTG
;
A
#
# COMPACT_ATOMS: atom_id res chain seq x y z
N MET A 1 -8.27 -20.84 12.30
CA MET A 1 -6.93 -20.76 11.65
C MET A 1 -6.67 -19.32 11.23
N ILE A 2 -5.45 -18.79 11.39
CA ILE A 2 -5.06 -17.48 10.86
C ILE A 2 -4.37 -17.71 9.52
N LEU A 3 -4.87 -17.11 8.45
CA LEU A 3 -4.29 -17.25 7.11
C LEU A 3 -3.60 -15.92 6.71
N PRO A 4 -2.27 -15.92 6.49
CA PRO A 4 -1.59 -14.80 5.89
C PRO A 4 -1.82 -14.83 4.37
N VAL A 5 -2.50 -13.83 3.82
CA VAL A 5 -2.58 -13.65 2.37
C VAL A 5 -1.61 -12.55 1.97
N GLN A 6 -0.57 -12.96 1.25
CA GLN A 6 0.46 -12.08 0.73
C GLN A 6 0.14 -11.65 -0.69
N PHE A 7 0.02 -10.34 -0.90
CA PHE A 7 -0.11 -9.78 -2.25
C PHE A 7 1.22 -9.20 -2.70
N CYS A 8 1.83 -9.81 -3.72
CA CYS A 8 2.97 -9.27 -4.44
C CYS A 8 2.49 -8.62 -5.74
N PHE A 9 2.68 -7.31 -5.86
CA PHE A 9 2.26 -6.57 -7.03
C PHE A 9 3.46 -6.25 -7.93
N ASN A 10 3.70 -7.11 -8.91
CA ASN A 10 4.73 -6.95 -9.94
C ASN A 10 4.06 -6.69 -11.29
N SER A 11 3.60 -5.46 -11.53
CA SER A 11 3.05 -5.10 -12.84
C SER A 11 3.90 -4.02 -13.52
N VAL A 12 4.28 -4.33 -14.76
CA VAL A 12 4.83 -3.42 -15.76
C VAL A 12 3.71 -3.17 -16.77
N SER A 13 3.10 -1.98 -16.73
CA SER A 13 2.36 -1.42 -17.86
C SER A 13 2.38 0.11 -17.76
N PRO A 14 2.96 0.81 -18.74
CA PRO A 14 3.02 2.27 -18.76
C PRO A 14 1.79 2.82 -19.50
N GLN A 15 0.71 3.12 -18.77
CA GLN A 15 -0.33 4.01 -19.27
C GLN A 15 -0.65 5.09 -18.25
N ALA A 16 -0.67 6.33 -18.74
CA ALA A 16 -0.67 7.56 -17.98
C ALA A 16 -1.72 7.57 -16.85
N GLN A 17 -1.25 7.67 -15.61
CA GLN A 17 -2.08 7.86 -14.43
C GLN A 17 -2.03 9.32 -13.98
N GLU A 18 -3.21 9.89 -13.74
CA GLU A 18 -3.35 11.10 -12.94
C GLU A 18 -3.24 10.70 -11.46
N ASN A 19 -2.01 10.45 -11.02
CA ASN A 19 -1.73 10.29 -9.60
C ASN A 19 -1.75 11.67 -8.98
N LEU A 20 -2.66 11.91 -8.02
CA LEU A 20 -2.56 13.09 -7.17
C LEU A 20 -1.31 12.89 -6.28
N PHE A 21 -0.29 13.72 -6.47
CA PHE A 21 0.93 13.69 -5.69
C PHE A 21 1.14 15.05 -5.04
N ASP A 22 1.42 15.04 -3.74
CA ASP A 22 1.73 16.25 -2.99
C ASP A 22 3.24 16.27 -2.72
N ILE A 23 3.89 17.36 -3.14
CA ILE A 23 5.28 17.65 -2.80
C ILE A 23 5.28 18.63 -1.63
N LEU A 24 5.74 18.16 -0.47
CA LEU A 24 5.85 18.98 0.73
C LEU A 24 7.33 19.32 0.96
N VAL A 25 7.66 20.61 0.87
CA VAL A 25 9.01 21.11 1.14
C VAL A 25 9.03 21.67 2.56
N PHE A 26 9.91 21.14 3.40
CA PHE A 26 10.11 21.59 4.77
C PHE A 26 11.42 22.36 4.83
N ASP A 27 11.32 23.69 4.92
CA ASP A 27 12.45 24.59 5.18
C ASP A 27 12.50 24.94 6.68
N ASN A 28 13.67 25.35 7.16
CA ASN A 28 13.95 25.72 8.55
C ASN A 28 13.27 27.04 8.99
N ASN A 29 12.48 27.65 8.11
CA ASN A 29 11.53 28.71 8.44
C ASN A 29 10.22 28.07 8.90
N ASN A 30 9.80 28.36 10.14
CA ASN A 30 8.74 27.71 10.94
C ASN A 30 7.29 27.74 10.37
N ASN A 31 7.09 27.73 9.05
CA ASN A 31 5.82 28.00 8.38
C ASN A 31 5.16 26.75 7.79
N ASN A 32 5.37 25.58 8.38
CA ASN A 32 4.85 24.32 7.85
C ASN A 32 3.36 24.14 8.19
N LYS A 33 2.48 24.52 7.26
CA LYS A 33 1.05 24.18 7.34
C LYS A 33 0.81 22.77 6.80
N LEU A 34 0.44 21.86 7.69
CA LEU A 34 -0.07 20.54 7.33
C LEU A 34 -1.54 20.72 6.92
N PHE A 35 -1.91 20.40 5.69
CA PHE A 35 -3.31 20.37 5.26
C PHE A 35 -3.87 18.97 5.53
N PRO A 36 -4.75 18.77 6.53
CA PRO A 36 -5.39 17.48 6.75
C PRO A 36 -6.66 17.41 5.92
N GLY A 37 -6.75 16.46 4.98
CA GLY A 37 -8.06 16.18 4.37
C GLY A 37 -8.12 15.45 3.03
N CYS A 38 -7.01 15.13 2.36
CA CYS A 38 -7.12 14.53 1.03
C CYS A 38 -6.90 13.01 1.01
N VAL A 39 -7.60 12.38 0.05
CA VAL A 39 -7.55 10.99 -0.46
C VAL A 39 -6.16 10.36 -0.30
N PRO A 40 -6.00 9.02 -0.12
CA PRO A 40 -4.67 8.39 -0.04
C PRO A 40 -3.78 8.76 -1.24
N ALA A 41 -2.98 9.79 -1.05
CA ALA A 41 -2.11 10.41 -2.04
C ALA A 41 -0.67 10.11 -1.66
N ARG A 42 0.19 9.97 -2.67
CA ARG A 42 1.61 9.71 -2.42
C ARG A 42 2.30 11.02 -2.04
N CYS A 43 2.74 11.14 -0.80
CA CYS A 43 3.44 12.36 -0.34
C CYS A 43 4.95 12.16 -0.37
N PHE A 44 5.65 13.02 -1.10
CA PHE A 44 7.12 13.10 -1.06
C PHE A 44 7.52 14.36 -0.30
N SER A 45 8.48 14.20 0.60
CA SER A 45 8.95 15.30 1.44
C SER A 45 10.40 15.62 1.15
N PHE A 46 10.74 16.91 1.19
CA PHE A 46 12.09 17.39 0.97
C PHE A 46 12.56 18.20 2.17
N GLY A 47 13.67 17.78 2.77
CA GLY A 47 14.40 18.56 3.77
C GLY A 47 15.56 19.29 3.13
N ILE A 48 15.64 20.60 3.31
CA ILE A 48 16.72 21.41 2.76
C ILE A 48 17.60 21.91 3.90
N GLY A 49 18.89 21.61 3.84
CA GLY A 49 19.89 22.00 4.83
C GLY A 49 20.00 21.06 6.03
N GLU A 50 21.06 21.24 6.82
CA GLU A 50 21.39 20.42 8.00
C GLU A 50 20.44 20.66 9.18
N GLY A 51 19.68 21.76 9.17
CA GLY A 51 18.70 22.08 10.20
C GLY A 51 17.30 21.49 9.97
N ALA A 52 17.07 20.79 8.86
CA ALA A 52 15.76 20.24 8.54
C ALA A 52 15.41 19.04 9.44
N SER A 53 14.20 19.04 10.03
CA SER A 53 13.76 17.98 10.94
C SER A 53 13.54 16.64 10.22
N SER A 54 14.50 15.72 10.34
CA SER A 54 14.45 14.41 9.71
C SER A 54 13.27 13.56 10.17
N ALA A 55 12.87 13.69 11.44
CA ALA A 55 11.71 13.01 12.01
C ALA A 55 10.40 13.48 11.37
N LEU A 56 10.21 14.78 11.18
CA LEU A 56 9.01 15.34 10.56
C LEU A 56 8.94 14.97 9.08
N ILE A 57 10.03 15.20 8.34
CA ILE A 57 10.12 14.95 6.90
C ILE A 57 9.87 13.48 6.61
N SER A 58 10.53 12.58 7.35
CA SER A 58 10.34 11.13 7.20
C SER A 58 8.96 10.69 7.64
N GLY A 59 8.42 11.27 8.72
CA GLY A 59 7.08 10.95 9.22
C GLY A 59 5.99 11.23 8.20
N VAL A 60 6.02 12.42 7.58
CA VAL A 60 5.04 12.84 6.57
C VAL A 60 5.15 11.98 5.30
N ALA A 61 6.36 11.75 4.78
CA ALA A 61 6.55 10.89 3.61
C ALA A 61 6.10 9.45 3.89
N LYS A 62 6.45 8.90 5.06
CA LYS A 62 6.07 7.54 5.45
C LYS A 62 4.56 7.39 5.58
N GLN A 63 3.88 8.36 6.21
CA GLN A 63 2.43 8.31 6.36
C GLN A 63 1.70 8.49 5.03
N GLY A 64 2.25 9.29 4.11
CA GLY A 64 1.77 9.41 2.74
C GLY A 64 2.28 8.32 1.79
N GLY A 65 2.94 7.26 2.26
CA GLY A 65 3.41 6.16 1.41
C GLY A 65 4.44 6.55 0.33
N GLY A 66 5.09 7.70 0.48
CA GLY A 66 6.16 8.17 -0.40
C GLY A 66 7.53 8.15 0.29
N HIS A 67 8.46 8.97 -0.20
CA HIS A 67 9.85 8.99 0.26
C HIS A 67 10.28 10.40 0.68
N ALA A 68 11.08 10.44 1.75
CA ALA A 68 11.79 11.64 2.18
C ALA A 68 13.11 11.77 1.44
N GLN A 69 13.44 12.98 0.98
CA GLN A 69 14.74 13.31 0.42
C GLN A 69 15.36 14.50 1.16
N PHE A 70 16.62 14.35 1.53
CA PHE A 70 17.39 15.41 2.20
C PHE A 70 18.35 16.03 1.19
N ILE A 71 18.38 17.35 1.11
CA ILE A 71 19.22 18.14 0.20
C ILE A 71 20.14 18.98 1.07
N THR A 72 21.43 18.67 1.03
CA THR A 72 22.49 19.41 1.72
C THR A 72 23.23 20.34 0.75
N GLY A 73 24.14 21.19 1.25
CA GLY A 73 24.83 22.19 0.41
C GLY A 73 25.68 21.62 -0.74
N GLN A 74 26.03 20.34 -0.69
CA GLN A 74 26.75 19.65 -1.78
C GLN A 74 25.81 18.97 -2.80
N ASP A 75 24.51 18.88 -2.49
CA ASP A 75 23.54 18.18 -3.31
C ASP A 75 22.90 19.08 -4.38
N ARG A 76 22.68 18.51 -5.56
CA ARG A 76 21.82 19.14 -6.57
C ARG A 76 20.37 18.73 -6.30
N MET A 77 19.49 19.72 -6.13
CA MET A 77 18.06 19.50 -5.88
C MET A 77 17.34 18.85 -7.07
N GLN A 78 17.67 19.28 -8.29
CA GLN A 78 17.03 18.81 -9.54
C GLN A 78 16.96 17.27 -9.68
N PRO A 79 18.06 16.50 -9.57
CA PRO A 79 18.00 15.04 -9.70
C PRO A 79 17.13 14.39 -8.61
N LYS A 80 17.17 14.92 -7.38
CA LYS A 80 16.35 14.44 -6.26
C LYS A 80 14.86 14.63 -6.53
N VAL A 81 14.47 15.83 -6.98
CA VAL A 81 13.08 16.12 -7.36
C VAL A 81 12.61 15.26 -8.53
N MET A 82 13.43 15.13 -9.59
CA MET A 82 13.11 14.30 -10.75
C MET A 82 12.95 12.82 -10.37
N GLN A 83 13.75 12.32 -9.43
CA GLN A 83 13.64 10.95 -8.92
C GLN A 83 12.33 10.75 -8.15
N SER A 84 11.97 11.65 -7.22
CA SER A 84 10.68 11.58 -6.53
C SER A 84 9.51 11.64 -7.51
N LEU A 85 9.58 12.49 -8.54
CA LEU A 85 8.56 12.59 -9.57
C LEU A 85 8.40 11.29 -10.36
N ARG A 86 9.51 10.63 -10.72
CA ARG A 86 9.47 9.31 -11.37
C ARG A 86 8.73 8.29 -10.51
N PHE A 87 8.99 8.27 -9.20
CA PHE A 87 8.26 7.40 -8.28
C PHE A 87 6.79 7.80 -8.15
N ALA A 88 6.48 9.10 -8.10
CA ALA A 88 5.11 9.62 -8.03
C ALA A 88 4.27 9.20 -9.24
N LEU A 89 4.87 9.17 -10.43
CA LEU A 89 4.24 8.76 -11.69
C LEU A 89 4.16 7.24 -11.88
N GLN A 90 4.77 6.43 -11.01
CA GLN A 90 4.61 4.99 -11.09
C GLN A 90 3.15 4.58 -10.89
N PRO A 91 2.70 3.52 -11.58
CA PRO A 91 1.34 3.07 -11.49
C PRO A 91 0.96 2.69 -10.06
N ALA A 92 -0.26 3.03 -9.70
CA ALA A 92 -0.88 2.72 -8.43
C ALA A 92 -2.09 1.83 -8.66
N VAL A 93 -2.19 0.78 -7.85
CA VAL A 93 -3.38 -0.04 -7.72
C VAL A 93 -4.29 0.66 -6.72
N VAL A 94 -5.51 0.97 -7.12
CA VAL A 94 -6.51 1.66 -6.29
C VAL A 94 -7.76 0.79 -6.12
N ASP A 95 -8.64 1.18 -5.20
CA ASP A 95 -9.93 0.54 -4.95
C ASP A 95 -9.81 -0.97 -4.67
N ILE A 96 -8.79 -1.34 -3.89
CA ILE A 96 -8.56 -2.74 -3.50
C ILE A 96 -9.71 -3.18 -2.58
N SER A 97 -10.41 -4.24 -3.00
CA SER A 97 -11.49 -4.88 -2.27
C SER A 97 -11.21 -6.37 -2.17
N VAL A 98 -11.31 -6.91 -0.96
CA VAL A 98 -11.14 -8.33 -0.70
C VAL A 98 -12.48 -8.95 -0.36
N LYS A 99 -12.86 -9.98 -1.12
CA LYS A 99 -14.06 -10.79 -0.91
C LYS A 99 -13.65 -12.19 -0.49
N TRP A 100 -14.23 -12.65 0.61
CA TRP A 100 -14.02 -14.00 1.11
C TRP A 100 -15.21 -14.85 0.73
N ASN A 101 -14.97 -15.93 0.01
CA ASN A 101 -15.97 -16.92 -0.33
C ASN A 101 -15.67 -18.19 0.45
N VAL A 102 -16.37 -18.38 1.57
CA VAL A 102 -16.20 -19.52 2.47
C VAL A 102 -17.49 -20.32 2.56
N PRO A 103 -17.40 -21.64 2.80
CA PRO A 103 -18.55 -22.51 2.88
C PRO A 103 -19.45 -22.22 4.08
N LYS A 104 -20.70 -22.68 4.00
CA LYS A 104 -21.71 -22.49 5.05
C LYS A 104 -21.22 -23.07 6.38
N GLY A 105 -21.31 -22.30 7.45
CA GLY A 105 -20.81 -22.66 8.78
C GLY A 105 -19.43 -22.05 9.12
N VAL A 106 -18.75 -21.45 8.14
CA VAL A 106 -17.46 -20.79 8.32
C VAL A 106 -17.62 -19.27 8.18
N SER A 107 -16.98 -18.53 9.09
CA SER A 107 -16.94 -17.07 9.12
C SER A 107 -15.51 -16.57 8.99
N VAL A 108 -15.34 -15.42 8.33
CA VAL A 108 -14.03 -14.77 8.15
C VAL A 108 -14.07 -13.40 8.78
N THR A 109 -13.16 -13.15 9.72
CA THR A 109 -12.96 -11.86 10.36
C THR A 109 -11.63 -11.26 9.90
N PRO A 110 -11.63 -10.15 9.14
CA PRO A 110 -10.39 -9.48 8.78
C PRO A 110 -9.75 -8.88 10.05
N LEU A 111 -8.47 -9.15 10.26
CA LEU A 111 -7.68 -8.65 11.39
C LEU A 111 -6.82 -7.44 11.01
N SER A 112 -6.59 -7.24 9.71
CA SER A 112 -5.79 -6.15 9.18
C SER A 112 -6.65 -4.97 8.69
N PRO A 113 -6.16 -3.72 8.82
CA PRO A 113 -6.84 -2.56 8.27
C PRO A 113 -7.06 -2.67 6.75
N PRO A 114 -8.12 -2.06 6.21
CA PRO A 114 -8.37 -2.08 4.77
C PRO A 114 -7.28 -1.33 4.01
N ILE A 115 -6.71 -2.01 3.02
CA ILE A 115 -5.66 -1.49 2.16
C ILE A 115 -6.35 -0.85 0.96
N ARG A 116 -6.19 0.45 0.75
CA ARG A 116 -6.92 1.19 -0.30
C ARG A 116 -6.09 1.41 -1.56
N VAL A 117 -4.78 1.58 -1.40
CA VAL A 117 -3.84 1.83 -2.49
C VAL A 117 -2.58 1.00 -2.29
N LEU A 118 -2.04 0.46 -3.38
CA LEU A 118 -0.73 -0.16 -3.42
C LEU A 118 0.07 0.38 -4.59
N PHE A 119 1.30 0.76 -4.31
CA PHE A 119 2.21 1.25 -5.32
C PHE A 119 3.16 0.17 -5.81
N GLN A 120 3.72 0.36 -7.01
CA GLN A 120 4.73 -0.52 -7.56
C GLN A 120 5.88 -0.76 -6.56
N GLY A 121 6.24 -2.03 -6.34
CA GLY A 121 7.30 -2.45 -5.42
C GLY A 121 6.89 -2.48 -3.94
N GLN A 122 5.70 -1.99 -3.58
CA GLN A 122 5.15 -2.18 -2.24
C GLN A 122 4.46 -3.53 -2.11
N ARG A 123 4.49 -4.07 -0.89
CA ARG A 123 3.86 -5.33 -0.53
C ARG A 123 2.89 -5.11 0.62
N ALA A 124 1.71 -5.66 0.48
CA ALA A 124 0.67 -5.67 1.50
C ALA A 124 0.47 -7.08 2.04
N LEU A 125 0.19 -7.14 3.33
CA LEU A 125 -0.13 -8.38 4.02
C LEU A 125 -1.49 -8.22 4.68
N LEU A 126 -2.44 -9.05 4.31
CA LEU A 126 -3.76 -9.07 4.90
C LEU A 126 -3.90 -10.35 5.72
N TYR A 127 -4.21 -10.16 7.00
CA TYR A 127 -4.56 -11.25 7.89
C TYR A 127 -6.06 -11.33 8.08
N ALA A 128 -6.59 -12.54 8.01
CA ALA A 128 -7.95 -12.83 8.40
C ALA A 128 -7.99 -14.08 9.27
N GLN A 129 -8.86 -14.04 10.26
CA GLN A 129 -9.19 -15.17 11.10
C GLN A 129 -10.38 -15.90 10.50
N VAL A 130 -10.21 -17.18 10.24
CA VAL A 130 -11.28 -18.07 9.80
C VAL A 130 -11.74 -18.91 10.99
N THR A 131 -13.04 -18.84 11.30
CA THR A 131 -13.68 -19.49 12.45
C THR A 131 -14.94 -20.23 12.01
N GLY A 132 -15.07 -21.51 12.41
CA GLY A 132 -16.23 -22.35 12.12
C GLY A 132 -15.84 -23.75 11.68
N GLU A 133 -16.82 -24.64 11.63
CA GLU A 133 -16.69 -26.01 11.14
C GLU A 133 -17.50 -26.16 9.85
N SER A 134 -16.87 -26.66 8.78
CA SER A 134 -17.57 -26.87 7.51
C SER A 134 -18.21 -28.26 7.47
N LEU A 135 -19.46 -28.32 7.01
CA LEU A 135 -20.26 -29.55 6.93
C LEU A 135 -20.01 -30.38 5.65
N GLY A 136 -18.84 -30.25 5.02
CA GLY A 136 -18.45 -31.05 3.85
C GLY A 136 -17.54 -30.34 2.86
N ASP A 137 -17.66 -29.02 2.73
CA ASP A 137 -16.80 -28.22 1.85
C ASP A 137 -15.52 -27.80 2.59
N THR A 138 -14.38 -28.38 2.20
CA THR A 138 -13.08 -28.11 2.84
C THR A 138 -12.26 -27.05 2.13
N GLU A 139 -12.82 -26.36 1.13
CA GLU A 139 -12.14 -25.36 0.32
C GLU A 139 -12.83 -24.00 0.47
N GLY A 140 -12.03 -22.96 0.67
CA GLY A 140 -12.45 -21.56 0.61
C GLY A 140 -11.69 -20.87 -0.50
N SER A 141 -12.21 -19.73 -0.96
CA SER A 141 -11.47 -18.85 -1.87
C SER A 141 -11.50 -17.41 -1.41
N VAL A 142 -10.41 -16.70 -1.66
CA VAL A 142 -10.29 -15.26 -1.46
C VAL A 142 -10.14 -14.61 -2.82
N THR A 143 -11.02 -13.67 -3.12
CA THR A 143 -11.04 -12.93 -4.36
C THR A 143 -10.66 -11.48 -4.07
N VAL A 144 -9.62 -11.01 -4.73
CA VAL A 144 -9.17 -9.62 -4.63
C VAL A 144 -9.45 -8.91 -5.93
N LYS A 145 -10.26 -7.87 -5.83
CA LYS A 145 -10.61 -6.97 -6.92
C LYS A 145 -9.87 -5.66 -6.70
N TYR A 146 -9.34 -5.08 -7.77
CA TYR A 146 -8.66 -3.80 -7.72
C TYR A 146 -8.68 -3.13 -9.09
N SER A 147 -8.40 -1.83 -9.13
CA SER A 147 -8.24 -1.09 -10.38
C SER A 147 -6.76 -0.77 -10.60
N LEU A 148 -6.21 -1.21 -11.72
CA LEU A 148 -4.86 -0.87 -12.17
C LEU A 148 -4.98 -0.03 -13.45
N ALA A 149 -4.41 1.17 -13.45
CA ALA A 149 -4.49 2.08 -14.61
C ALA A 149 -5.92 2.27 -15.16
N LYS A 150 -6.91 2.39 -14.24
CA LYS A 150 -8.36 2.47 -14.52
C LYS A 150 -8.99 1.21 -15.11
N GLN A 151 -8.27 0.09 -15.19
CA GLN A 151 -8.81 -1.20 -15.61
C GLN A 151 -9.12 -2.07 -14.38
N PRO A 152 -10.34 -2.59 -14.24
CA PRO A 152 -10.67 -3.53 -13.18
C PRO A 152 -9.97 -4.86 -13.43
N VAL A 153 -9.32 -5.38 -12.41
CA VAL A 153 -8.67 -6.68 -12.42
C VAL A 153 -9.10 -7.46 -11.18
N GLU A 154 -9.22 -8.77 -11.34
CA GLU A 154 -9.68 -9.69 -10.31
C GLU A 154 -8.72 -10.88 -10.26
N ASN A 155 -8.24 -11.18 -9.05
CA ASN A 155 -7.44 -12.37 -8.77
C ASN A 155 -8.14 -13.20 -7.71
N GLN A 156 -8.18 -14.51 -7.91
CA GLN A 156 -8.75 -15.45 -6.96
C GLN A 156 -7.67 -16.42 -6.49
N LEU A 157 -7.63 -16.66 -5.18
CA LEU A 157 -6.75 -17.63 -4.55
C LEU A 157 -7.62 -18.61 -3.76
N SER A 158 -7.52 -19.90 -4.07
CA SER A 158 -8.16 -20.95 -3.29
C SER A 158 -7.25 -21.41 -2.15
N PHE A 159 -7.86 -21.79 -1.02
CA PHE A 159 -7.16 -22.34 0.13
C PHE A 159 -7.96 -23.46 0.78
N SER A 160 -7.25 -24.44 1.33
CA SER A 160 -7.84 -25.56 2.06
C SER A 160 -8.06 -25.17 3.52
N LEU A 161 -9.23 -25.50 4.06
CA LEU A 161 -9.61 -25.30 5.45
C LEU A 161 -9.18 -26.47 6.35
N LYS A 162 -8.63 -27.54 5.77
CA LYS A 162 -8.12 -28.68 6.55
C LYS A 162 -6.93 -28.22 7.40
N PRO A 163 -6.91 -28.53 8.71
CA PRO A 163 -5.68 -28.38 9.48
C PRO A 163 -4.59 -29.20 8.79
N ALA A 164 -3.41 -28.59 8.59
CA ALA A 164 -2.25 -29.36 8.18
C ALA A 164 -2.00 -30.41 9.28
N GLU A 165 -2.03 -31.70 8.93
CA GLU A 165 -1.55 -32.73 9.84
C GLU A 165 -0.09 -32.42 10.16
N ASP A 166 0.19 -32.24 11.44
CA ASP A 166 1.51 -31.96 11.98
C ASP A 166 2.38 -33.17 11.64
N THR A 167 3.18 -33.07 10.58
CA THR A 167 4.19 -34.09 10.29
C THR A 167 5.35 -33.77 11.22
N GLY A 168 5.39 -34.47 12.36
CA GLY A 168 6.33 -34.25 13.45
C GLY A 168 7.79 -34.52 13.14
#